data_AF-A0A7C1GMV2-F1
#
_entry.id   AF-A0A7C1GMV2-F1
#
_cell.length_a   1.000
_cell.length_b   1.000
_cell.length_c   1.000
_cell.angle_alpha   90.00
_cell.angle_beta   90.00
_cell.angle_gamma   90.00
#
_symmetry.space_group_name_H-M   'P 1'
#
loop_
_entity.id
_entity.type
_entity.pdbx_description
1 polymer ?
#
loop_
_entity_poly.entity_id
_entity_poly.type
_entity_poly.pdbx_seq_one_letter_code
_entity_poly.pdbx_strand_id
1 'polypeptide(L)'
;MKKEQRTIFLTVGALIIFLGFAFSAMTAEFSADLKIKQPDKEYEFKYYAQGCFYRLEKVTGDDRILAITNRKVDITWMLNPEDKIYIELKGIDAAFFNPIRGWEAAMEGTVEKKVGTETVLGYSCEKYTYTSPGGTEPGMEAWYLPELDHFIRIITHYGGGYEDGIFELLNIQEAPQNDSLFKVPEDYQKEKSPAEKAQEKEVARTVLTRTEETVSPAGRYIGPGGALKVKIDSDKSVRVVIRNQIKEKSTFKITPFKEGLPIEDEIIHSSLTEQRKESERSFGEQLKSDEILIEVEEGLVTALVTKEYSSFDKVKRQEYFLMEESGRGLFTRENRKFMLTLTGDSQGAESSPVKVKFYKGEYDDLLSEEDFNLPNGQIKKWGFNPGEIQTFEVSVGELGGVKLLSEQYPAVSKETVKELTDDEKKTLVKDLITKKKLDELKALLDSGVDVNMIISSGDSLLMTACSYSNSEMVKLLLTYNPDINYQDQYGNNALNLAIDNKWHYKEMIPLLLEAGADPNSKAGAGRTAQKVSTVLSKITSLALNNKSEEEYQIIEMFLSHGADPNIAHKTAGTTPLIQAVFKADVRLVKLFLEHDADPDLKDNQGRTALDIAKKKNYQEVIDLLQ
;
A
#
# COMPACT_ATOMS: atom_id res chain seq x y z
N MET A 1 -8.03 20.99 26.71
CA MET A 1 -9.15 20.19 27.29
C MET A 1 -8.94 18.72 26.93
N LYS A 2 -9.11 17.81 27.91
CA LYS A 2 -8.82 16.36 27.78
C LYS A 2 -9.76 15.65 26.81
N LYS A 3 -9.29 14.50 26.31
CA LYS A 3 -9.89 13.64 25.27
C LYS A 3 -11.32 13.13 25.58
N GLU A 4 -11.77 13.23 26.83
CA GLU A 4 -13.07 12.71 27.31
C GLU A 4 -14.28 13.57 26.95
N GLN A 5 -14.10 14.82 26.50
CA GLN A 5 -15.21 15.66 26.04
C GLN A 5 -15.65 15.38 24.59
N ARG A 6 -14.99 14.46 23.88
CA ARG A 6 -15.26 14.16 22.45
C ARG A 6 -16.38 13.15 22.21
N THR A 7 -16.91 12.49 23.25
CA THR A 7 -17.90 11.41 23.09
C THR A 7 -19.34 11.92 22.95
N ILE A 8 -19.53 13.21 22.70
CA ILE A 8 -20.84 13.85 22.71
C ILE A 8 -21.14 14.36 21.29
N PHE A 9 -22.04 13.64 20.62
CA PHE A 9 -22.65 13.87 19.30
C PHE A 9 -21.79 13.65 18.05
N LEU A 10 -21.93 12.45 17.49
CA LEU A 10 -21.56 12.11 16.10
C LEU A 10 -22.83 11.65 15.40
N THR A 11 -23.46 12.51 14.59
CA THR A 11 -23.99 12.18 13.24
C THR A 11 -24.73 13.39 12.65
N VAL A 12 -24.61 13.49 11.32
CA VAL A 12 -25.34 14.32 10.36
C VAL A 12 -24.71 15.70 10.08
N GLY A 13 -23.91 15.72 9.01
CA GLY A 13 -23.65 16.93 8.25
C GLY A 13 -24.81 17.18 7.30
N ALA A 14 -25.46 18.32 7.45
CA ALA A 14 -26.35 18.87 6.44
C ALA A 14 -26.29 20.41 6.52
N LEU A 15 -26.51 21.03 5.37
CA LEU A 15 -26.49 22.48 5.13
C LEU A 15 -27.42 23.21 6.12
N ILE A 16 -26.88 24.16 6.89
CA ILE A 16 -27.61 24.90 7.92
C ILE A 16 -28.44 26.01 7.26
N ILE A 17 -29.76 25.87 7.26
CA ILE A 17 -30.69 26.96 6.97
C ILE A 17 -31.32 27.35 8.30
N PHE A 18 -30.90 28.50 8.84
CA PHE A 18 -31.50 29.09 10.04
C PHE A 18 -32.97 29.41 9.77
N LEU A 19 -33.87 28.65 10.40
CA LEU A 19 -35.26 29.06 10.55
C LEU A 19 -35.28 30.22 11.55
N GLY A 20 -35.30 31.44 11.01
CA GLY A 20 -35.45 32.65 11.79
C GLY A 20 -36.82 32.68 12.46
N PHE A 21 -36.85 32.37 13.76
CA PHE A 21 -37.93 32.86 14.60
C PHE A 21 -37.87 34.39 14.58
N ALA A 22 -38.93 35.02 14.09
CA ALA A 22 -39.06 36.47 14.09
C ALA A 22 -39.23 36.94 15.54
N PHE A 23 -38.11 37.31 16.18
CA PHE A 23 -38.08 37.86 17.52
C PHE A 23 -38.86 39.18 17.59
N SER A 24 -39.91 39.23 18.39
CA SER A 24 -40.56 40.49 18.75
C SER A 24 -40.98 40.50 20.23
N ALA A 25 -40.68 41.63 20.87
CA ALA A 25 -40.96 42.04 22.25
C ALA A 25 -40.04 41.43 23.33
N MET A 26 -39.71 42.26 24.33
CA MET A 26 -38.58 42.08 25.26
C MET A 26 -38.48 40.66 25.81
N THR A 27 -37.37 39.99 25.49
CA THR A 27 -37.03 38.66 26.02
C THR A 27 -36.86 38.78 27.54
N ALA A 28 -37.61 38.00 28.31
CA ALA A 28 -37.52 38.03 29.77
C ALA A 28 -36.10 37.64 30.23
N GLU A 29 -35.63 38.34 31.26
CA GLU A 29 -34.36 38.04 31.92
C GLU A 29 -34.61 37.08 33.08
N PHE A 30 -33.84 36.01 33.17
CA PHE A 30 -34.02 35.02 34.24
C PHE A 30 -32.75 34.24 34.56
N SER A 31 -32.76 33.62 35.74
CA SER A 31 -31.80 32.59 36.12
C SER A 31 -32.50 31.28 36.41
N ALA A 32 -31.83 30.16 36.18
CA ALA A 32 -32.35 28.82 36.42
C ALA A 32 -31.21 27.85 36.77
N ASP A 33 -31.59 26.70 37.29
CA ASP A 33 -30.72 25.52 37.38
C ASP A 33 -30.99 24.65 36.16
N LEU A 34 -30.00 24.44 35.30
CA LEU A 34 -30.12 23.54 34.17
C LEU A 34 -29.67 22.14 34.57
N LYS A 35 -30.60 21.19 34.50
CA LYS A 35 -30.32 19.76 34.63
C LYS A 35 -30.30 19.10 33.25
N ILE A 36 -29.25 18.33 32.98
CA ILE A 36 -29.14 17.50 31.78
C ILE A 36 -28.88 16.06 32.20
N LYS A 37 -29.76 15.14 31.80
CA LYS A 37 -29.62 13.70 31.95
C LYS A 37 -29.35 13.05 30.60
N GLN A 38 -28.36 12.18 30.56
CA GLN A 38 -28.04 11.26 29.47
C GLN A 38 -28.04 9.83 30.04
N PRO A 39 -28.09 8.77 29.21
CA PRO A 39 -28.24 7.38 29.68
C PRO A 39 -27.30 6.99 30.83
N ASP A 40 -26.05 7.47 30.81
CA ASP A 40 -25.02 7.10 31.79
C ASP A 40 -24.58 8.25 32.73
N LYS A 41 -25.11 9.48 32.55
CA LYS A 41 -24.60 10.67 33.25
C LYS A 41 -25.65 11.75 33.49
N GLU A 42 -25.50 12.47 34.59
CA GLU A 42 -26.26 13.69 34.89
C GLU A 42 -25.33 14.89 35.11
N TYR A 43 -25.77 16.05 34.63
CA TYR A 43 -25.05 17.31 34.74
C TYR A 43 -25.99 18.39 35.28
N GLU A 44 -25.46 19.26 36.13
CA GLU A 44 -26.15 20.42 36.65
C GLU A 44 -25.32 21.68 36.39
N PHE A 45 -25.98 22.73 35.92
CA PHE A 45 -25.36 24.02 35.62
C PHE A 45 -26.21 25.16 36.16
N LYS A 46 -25.58 26.30 36.47
CA LYS A 46 -26.28 27.57 36.56
C LYS A 46 -26.51 28.13 35.17
N TYR A 47 -27.72 28.57 34.91
CA TYR A 47 -28.16 29.14 33.65
C TYR A 47 -28.66 30.55 33.86
N TYR A 48 -28.17 31.50 33.07
CA TYR A 48 -28.59 32.90 33.09
C TYR A 48 -28.97 33.30 31.67
N ALA A 49 -30.07 34.01 31.49
CA ALA A 49 -30.51 34.52 30.20
C ALA A 49 -30.79 36.02 30.25
N GLN A 50 -30.33 36.74 29.24
CA GLN A 50 -30.56 38.17 29.05
C GLN A 50 -30.71 38.48 27.55
N GLY A 51 -31.94 38.73 27.11
CA GLY A 51 -32.20 39.01 25.70
C GLY A 51 -31.75 37.84 24.81
N CYS A 52 -30.90 38.14 23.82
CA CYS A 52 -30.28 37.13 22.96
C CYS A 52 -29.05 36.42 23.57
N PHE A 53 -28.68 36.75 24.79
CA PHE A 53 -27.56 36.13 25.49
C PHE A 53 -28.03 35.07 26.47
N TYR A 54 -27.23 34.01 26.60
CA TYR A 54 -27.24 33.17 27.79
C TYR A 54 -25.84 32.87 28.28
N ARG A 55 -25.75 32.54 29.57
CA ARG A 55 -24.53 32.07 30.23
C ARG A 55 -24.82 30.73 30.88
N LEU A 56 -23.92 29.77 30.64
CA LEU A 56 -23.92 28.46 31.27
C LEU A 56 -22.70 28.34 32.18
N GLU A 57 -22.90 27.94 33.43
CA GLU A 57 -21.83 27.90 34.43
C GLU A 57 -21.86 26.62 35.28
N LYS A 58 -20.77 25.85 35.19
CA LYS A 58 -20.36 24.78 36.09
C LYS A 58 -18.84 24.87 36.23
N VAL A 59 -18.37 25.46 37.33
CA VAL A 59 -16.94 25.78 37.53
C VAL A 59 -16.21 24.79 38.44
N THR A 60 -16.90 23.75 38.92
CA THR A 60 -16.36 22.70 39.79
C THR A 60 -16.59 21.31 39.19
N GLY A 61 -15.80 20.31 39.63
CA GLY A 61 -15.82 18.95 39.09
C GLY A 61 -14.97 18.76 37.83
N ASP A 62 -15.03 17.58 37.21
CA ASP A 62 -14.22 17.26 36.02
C ASP A 62 -14.82 17.85 34.72
N ASP A 63 -16.14 18.06 34.67
CA ASP A 63 -16.86 18.57 33.50
C ASP A 63 -17.11 20.09 33.59
N ARG A 64 -16.05 20.87 33.84
CA ARG A 64 -16.19 22.33 33.98
C ARG A 64 -16.58 22.95 32.64
N ILE A 65 -17.66 23.74 32.66
CA ILE A 65 -18.15 24.49 31.51
C ILE A 65 -18.45 25.90 31.96
N LEU A 66 -17.84 26.86 31.27
CA LEU A 66 -18.22 28.25 31.37
C LEU A 66 -18.39 28.80 29.95
N ALA A 67 -19.64 29.05 29.57
CA ALA A 67 -20.02 29.47 28.23
C ALA A 67 -20.84 30.74 28.28
N ILE A 68 -20.55 31.67 27.38
CA ILE A 68 -21.39 32.84 27.10
C ILE A 68 -21.78 32.74 25.64
N THR A 69 -23.07 32.72 25.34
CA THR A 69 -23.56 32.59 23.97
C THR A 69 -24.41 33.78 23.60
N ASN A 70 -24.14 34.37 22.45
CA ASN A 70 -25.00 35.33 21.77
C ASN A 70 -25.72 34.62 20.61
N ARG A 71 -26.99 34.27 20.82
CA ARG A 71 -27.80 33.56 19.82
C ARG A 71 -28.06 34.37 18.55
N LYS A 72 -28.07 35.71 18.64
CA LYS A 72 -28.39 36.59 17.50
C LYS A 72 -27.32 36.58 16.42
N VAL A 73 -26.05 36.49 16.81
CA VAL A 73 -24.90 36.44 15.88
C VAL A 73 -24.23 35.08 15.84
N ASP A 74 -24.84 34.09 16.51
CA ASP A 74 -24.40 32.71 16.56
C ASP A 74 -22.95 32.52 17.06
N ILE A 75 -22.60 33.21 18.15
CA ILE A 75 -21.27 33.14 18.77
C ILE A 75 -21.39 32.55 20.16
N THR A 76 -20.51 31.60 20.48
CA THR A 76 -20.30 31.09 21.84
C THR A 76 -18.85 31.31 22.24
N TRP A 77 -18.64 32.01 23.35
CA TRP A 77 -17.35 32.10 24.02
C TRP A 77 -17.27 31.02 25.10
N MET A 78 -16.32 30.11 24.97
CA MET A 78 -15.99 29.13 26.01
C MET A 78 -14.80 29.64 26.79
N LEU A 79 -14.99 29.86 28.09
CA LEU A 79 -14.02 30.48 28.97
C LEU A 79 -13.35 29.42 29.84
N ASN A 80 -12.03 29.55 30.04
CA ASN A 80 -11.28 28.82 31.05
C ASN A 80 -10.83 29.82 32.13
N PRO A 81 -11.44 29.77 33.33
CA PRO A 81 -11.14 30.73 34.39
C PRO A 81 -9.78 30.53 35.06
N GLU A 82 -9.16 29.35 34.95
CA GLU A 82 -7.84 29.09 35.54
C GLU A 82 -6.74 29.75 34.72
N ASP A 83 -6.78 29.53 33.41
CA ASP A 83 -5.76 30.03 32.48
C ASP A 83 -6.08 31.46 31.98
N LYS A 84 -7.28 31.97 32.30
CA LYS A 84 -7.80 33.25 31.79
C LYS A 84 -7.72 33.32 30.26
N ILE A 85 -8.21 32.27 29.61
CA ILE A 85 -8.30 32.19 28.16
C ILE A 85 -9.73 31.92 27.73
N TYR A 86 -10.07 32.29 26.50
CA TYR A 86 -11.33 31.91 25.89
C TYR A 86 -11.15 31.53 24.43
N ILE A 87 -12.02 30.65 23.94
CA ILE A 87 -12.17 30.36 22.51
C ILE A 87 -13.52 30.88 22.02
N GLU A 88 -13.56 31.33 20.78
CA GLU A 88 -14.79 31.75 20.09
C GLU A 88 -15.23 30.64 19.14
N LEU A 89 -16.48 30.19 19.26
CA LEU A 89 -17.07 29.11 18.50
C LEU A 89 -18.32 29.61 17.77
N LYS A 90 -18.58 29.09 16.56
CA LYS A 90 -19.74 29.44 15.72
C LYS A 90 -20.42 28.19 15.18
N GLY A 91 -21.73 28.26 14.93
CA GLY A 91 -22.50 27.18 14.33
C GLY A 91 -22.32 25.86 15.07
N ILE A 92 -22.08 24.80 14.31
CA ILE A 92 -21.91 23.43 14.78
C ILE A 92 -20.68 23.24 15.68
N ASP A 93 -19.65 24.08 15.56
CA ASP A 93 -18.45 23.95 16.42
C ASP A 93 -18.79 24.20 17.89
N ALA A 94 -19.77 25.08 18.16
CA ALA A 94 -20.23 25.34 19.51
C ALA A 94 -21.00 24.15 20.13
N ALA A 95 -21.67 23.34 19.30
CA ALA A 95 -22.48 22.20 19.75
C ALA A 95 -21.67 21.12 20.48
N PHE A 96 -20.39 20.98 20.14
CA PHE A 96 -19.48 20.00 20.78
C PHE A 96 -19.05 20.40 22.20
N PHE A 97 -19.11 21.68 22.54
CA PHE A 97 -18.57 22.21 23.81
C PHE A 97 -19.62 22.83 24.71
N ASN A 98 -20.77 23.19 24.14
CA ASN A 98 -21.89 23.76 24.85
C ASN A 98 -23.11 22.85 24.69
N PRO A 99 -23.59 22.19 25.76
CA PRO A 99 -24.63 21.20 25.65
C PRO A 99 -25.95 21.78 25.11
N ILE A 100 -26.30 23.04 25.42
CA ILE A 100 -27.50 23.69 24.87
C ILE A 100 -27.40 23.80 23.36
N ARG A 101 -26.24 24.21 22.84
CA ARG A 101 -25.97 24.25 21.39
C ARG A 101 -26.06 22.86 20.75
N GLY A 102 -25.67 21.82 21.49
CA GLY A 102 -25.84 20.42 21.09
C GLY A 102 -27.31 20.03 20.87
N TRP A 103 -28.19 20.39 21.81
CA TRP A 103 -29.62 20.13 21.71
C TRP A 103 -30.29 20.96 20.60
N GLU A 104 -29.91 22.23 20.45
CA GLU A 104 -30.36 23.10 19.35
C GLU A 104 -29.97 22.47 17.99
N ALA A 105 -28.71 22.05 17.84
CA ALA A 105 -28.23 21.41 16.61
C ALA A 105 -28.92 20.06 16.32
N ALA A 106 -29.30 19.28 17.34
CA ALA A 106 -30.01 18.02 17.16
C ALA A 106 -31.44 18.19 16.61
N MET A 107 -32.06 19.35 16.86
CA MET A 107 -33.36 19.69 16.29
C MET A 107 -33.26 20.18 14.83
N GLU A 108 -32.09 20.64 14.40
CA GLU A 108 -31.88 21.13 13.04
C GLU A 108 -32.08 19.99 12.01
N GLY A 109 -32.79 20.30 10.91
CA GLY A 109 -33.07 19.33 9.84
C GLY A 109 -34.16 18.30 10.16
N THR A 110 -34.76 18.35 11.35
CA THR A 110 -35.96 17.56 11.68
C THR A 110 -37.23 18.27 11.22
N VAL A 111 -38.32 17.49 11.09
CA VAL A 111 -39.67 18.03 10.86
C VAL A 111 -40.24 18.46 12.20
N GLU A 112 -40.23 19.77 12.43
CA GLU A 112 -40.87 20.39 13.59
C GLU A 112 -42.39 20.41 13.45
N LYS A 113 -43.10 20.03 14.51
CA LYS A 113 -44.56 20.15 14.59
C LYS A 113 -44.99 20.56 15.99
N LYS A 114 -45.74 21.66 16.09
CA LYS A 114 -46.48 22.02 17.31
C LYS A 114 -47.64 21.05 17.52
N VAL A 115 -47.65 20.37 18.66
CA VAL A 115 -48.64 19.30 18.98
C VAL A 115 -49.65 19.71 20.03
N GLY A 116 -49.43 20.80 20.77
CA GLY A 116 -50.39 21.34 21.72
C GLY A 116 -49.78 22.29 22.75
N THR A 117 -50.48 22.42 23.87
CA THR A 117 -50.03 23.18 25.05
C THR A 117 -50.14 22.26 26.26
N GLU A 118 -49.09 22.20 27.08
CA GLU A 118 -49.01 21.36 28.28
C GLU A 118 -48.44 22.16 29.45
N THR A 119 -48.89 21.85 30.68
CA THR A 119 -48.31 22.45 31.88
C THR A 119 -47.07 21.66 32.31
N VAL A 120 -45.91 22.32 32.30
CA VAL A 120 -44.62 21.75 32.72
C VAL A 120 -44.01 22.66 33.78
N LEU A 121 -43.61 22.07 34.91
CA LEU A 121 -43.02 22.79 36.05
C LEU A 121 -43.87 23.98 36.57
N GLY A 122 -45.20 23.90 36.38
CA GLY A 122 -46.13 24.98 36.75
C GLY A 122 -46.34 26.05 35.68
N TYR A 123 -45.65 25.96 34.54
CA TYR A 123 -45.76 26.89 33.42
C TYR A 123 -46.56 26.31 32.25
N SER A 124 -47.33 27.17 31.57
CA SER A 124 -48.09 26.78 30.37
C SER A 124 -47.18 26.82 29.14
N CYS A 125 -46.70 25.66 28.69
CA CYS A 125 -45.74 25.56 27.60
C CYS A 125 -46.37 25.10 26.29
N GLU A 126 -45.90 25.63 25.18
CA GLU A 126 -46.18 25.10 23.86
C GLU A 126 -45.34 23.84 23.63
N LYS A 127 -45.99 22.74 23.27
CA LYS A 127 -45.33 21.46 23.03
C LYS A 127 -45.04 21.25 21.55
N TYR A 128 -43.81 20.87 21.26
CA TYR A 128 -43.29 20.57 19.94
C TYR A 128 -42.75 19.15 19.88
N THR A 129 -42.88 18.52 18.72
CA THR A 129 -42.25 17.24 18.38
C THR A 129 -41.32 17.43 17.19
N TYR A 130 -40.18 16.74 17.23
CA TYR A 130 -39.17 16.77 16.19
C TYR A 130 -38.96 15.35 15.64
N THR A 131 -39.27 15.16 14.36
CA THR A 131 -39.19 13.86 13.67
C THR A 131 -38.12 13.91 12.59
N SER A 132 -37.19 12.95 12.58
CA SER A 132 -36.17 12.84 11.53
C SER A 132 -36.81 12.70 10.15
N PRO A 133 -36.20 13.24 9.07
CA PRO A 133 -36.72 13.09 7.72
C PRO A 133 -36.97 11.62 7.33
N GLY A 134 -38.22 11.30 6.97
CA GLY A 134 -38.64 9.92 6.65
C GLY A 134 -38.96 9.04 7.86
N GLY A 135 -38.81 9.54 9.08
CA GLY A 135 -39.24 8.88 10.31
C GLY A 135 -40.75 8.97 10.53
N THR A 136 -41.31 7.98 11.22
CA THR A 136 -42.75 7.90 11.55
C THR A 136 -43.06 8.29 12.99
N GLU A 137 -42.06 8.35 13.86
CA GLU A 137 -42.20 8.66 15.29
C GLU A 137 -41.26 9.82 15.66
N PRO A 138 -41.64 10.68 16.63
CA PRO A 138 -40.78 11.77 17.08
C PRO A 138 -39.57 11.24 17.85
N GLY A 139 -38.38 11.71 17.47
CA GLY A 139 -37.14 11.40 18.20
C GLY A 139 -36.95 12.34 19.40
N MET A 140 -37.61 13.50 19.40
CA MET A 140 -37.54 14.47 20.49
C MET A 140 -38.88 15.17 20.72
N GLU A 141 -39.11 15.55 21.96
CA GLU A 141 -40.21 16.41 22.40
C GLU A 141 -39.64 17.61 23.13
N ALA A 142 -40.16 18.82 22.88
CA ALA A 142 -39.71 20.02 23.56
C ALA A 142 -40.89 20.88 24.02
N TRP A 143 -40.72 21.55 25.16
CA TRP A 143 -41.70 22.43 25.77
C TRP A 143 -41.13 23.84 25.80
N TYR A 144 -41.67 24.68 24.92
CA TYR A 144 -41.32 26.09 24.76
C TYR A 144 -42.20 26.94 25.66
N LEU A 145 -41.60 27.85 26.42
CA LEU A 145 -42.29 28.81 27.26
C LEU A 145 -42.24 30.19 26.59
N PRO A 146 -43.35 30.67 25.98
CA PRO A 146 -43.35 31.93 25.22
C PRO A 146 -42.97 33.15 26.05
N GLU A 147 -43.32 33.17 27.35
CA GLU A 147 -43.03 34.29 28.25
C GLU A 147 -41.52 34.51 28.44
N LEU A 148 -40.73 33.42 28.43
CA LEU A 148 -39.28 33.48 28.53
C LEU A 148 -38.57 33.43 27.18
N ASP A 149 -39.30 33.11 26.11
CA ASP A 149 -38.73 32.78 24.80
C ASP A 149 -37.67 31.68 24.89
N HIS A 150 -37.97 30.61 25.65
CA HIS A 150 -37.03 29.52 25.93
C HIS A 150 -37.72 28.17 25.99
N PHE A 151 -37.04 27.14 25.49
CA PHE A 151 -37.37 25.75 25.84
C PHE A 151 -36.96 25.49 27.29
N ILE A 152 -37.92 25.11 28.13
CA ILE A 152 -37.67 24.80 29.54
C ILE A 152 -37.54 23.31 29.80
N ARG A 153 -37.98 22.48 28.86
CA ARG A 153 -37.80 21.03 28.90
C ARG A 153 -37.61 20.48 27.49
N ILE A 154 -36.69 19.54 27.32
CA ILE A 154 -36.53 18.75 26.10
C ILE A 154 -36.32 17.29 26.51
N ILE A 155 -36.98 16.36 25.83
CA ILE A 155 -36.79 14.93 25.97
C ILE A 155 -36.30 14.38 24.63
N THR A 156 -35.25 13.54 24.65
CA THR A 156 -34.77 12.80 23.48
C THR A 156 -34.90 11.30 23.70
N HIS A 157 -35.53 10.64 22.74
CA HIS A 157 -35.76 9.21 22.73
C HIS A 157 -34.66 8.52 21.94
N TYR A 158 -33.70 7.90 22.63
CA TYR A 158 -32.57 7.21 21.98
C TYR A 158 -32.95 5.85 21.38
N GLY A 159 -34.07 5.26 21.80
CA GLY A 159 -34.51 3.92 21.36
C GLY A 159 -33.61 2.79 21.86
N GLY A 160 -33.85 1.55 21.40
CA GLY A 160 -32.92 0.43 21.62
C GLY A 160 -32.70 -0.04 23.07
N GLY A 161 -33.56 0.38 24.02
CA GLY A 161 -33.44 0.03 25.44
C GLY A 161 -32.63 1.02 26.29
N TYR A 162 -32.14 2.12 25.70
CA TYR A 162 -31.51 3.23 26.44
C TYR A 162 -32.56 4.09 27.14
N GLU A 163 -32.21 4.67 28.30
CA GLU A 163 -33.05 5.67 28.96
C GLU A 163 -33.11 6.97 28.15
N ASP A 164 -34.22 7.70 28.26
CA ASP A 164 -34.39 8.99 27.59
C ASP A 164 -33.38 10.04 28.10
N GLY A 165 -32.90 10.86 27.17
CA GLY A 165 -32.16 12.08 27.50
C GLY A 165 -33.12 13.18 27.94
N ILE A 166 -32.78 13.91 29.00
CA ILE A 166 -33.60 15.00 29.53
C ILE A 166 -32.77 16.27 29.62
N PHE A 167 -33.32 17.37 29.14
CA PHE A 167 -32.87 18.73 29.38
C PHE A 167 -33.99 19.44 30.15
N GLU A 168 -33.68 20.11 31.25
CA GLU A 168 -34.69 20.79 32.04
C GLU A 168 -34.16 22.01 32.80
N LEU A 169 -34.85 23.14 32.66
CA LEU A 169 -34.63 24.35 33.45
C LEU A 169 -35.50 24.31 34.70
N LEU A 170 -34.86 24.15 35.85
CA LEU A 170 -35.45 24.11 37.18
C LEU A 170 -35.26 25.45 37.89
N ASN A 171 -36.06 25.70 38.93
CA ASN A 171 -35.93 26.87 39.80
C ASN A 171 -35.82 28.20 39.04
N ILE A 172 -36.64 28.37 38.00
CA ILE A 172 -36.64 29.57 37.16
C ILE A 172 -37.03 30.79 38.01
N GLN A 173 -36.19 31.83 37.95
CA GLN A 173 -36.38 33.12 38.64
C GLN A 173 -36.30 34.25 37.62
N GLU A 174 -37.46 34.80 37.27
CA GLU A 174 -37.57 35.98 36.39
C GLU A 174 -37.12 37.24 37.13
N ALA A 175 -35.94 37.74 36.78
CA ALA A 175 -35.32 38.92 37.38
C ALA A 175 -34.25 39.49 36.44
N PRO A 176 -34.00 40.81 36.47
CA PRO A 176 -32.89 41.42 35.74
C PRO A 176 -31.55 40.77 36.10
N GLN A 177 -30.76 40.45 35.09
CA GLN A 177 -29.43 39.86 35.21
C GLN A 177 -28.35 40.94 35.16
N ASN A 178 -27.18 40.63 35.71
CA ASN A 178 -26.04 41.53 35.64
C ASN A 178 -25.36 41.44 34.26
N ASP A 179 -25.36 42.54 33.51
CA ASP A 179 -24.72 42.68 32.18
C ASP A 179 -23.27 42.15 32.13
N SER A 180 -22.53 42.20 33.23
CA SER A 180 -21.15 41.72 33.26
C SER A 180 -21.04 40.20 33.09
N LEU A 181 -22.10 39.44 33.40
CA LEU A 181 -22.13 37.98 33.23
C LEU A 181 -22.06 37.55 31.76
N PHE A 182 -22.50 38.41 30.85
CA PHE A 182 -22.62 38.14 29.42
C PHE A 182 -21.48 38.77 28.59
N LYS A 183 -20.39 39.17 29.26
CA LYS A 183 -19.19 39.70 28.62
C LYS A 183 -17.99 38.83 28.97
N VAL A 184 -17.10 38.62 28.00
CA VAL A 184 -15.78 38.05 28.27
C VAL A 184 -15.00 39.07 29.12
N PRO A 185 -14.45 38.68 30.29
CA PRO A 185 -13.69 39.61 31.11
C PRO A 185 -12.43 40.14 30.38
N GLU A 186 -12.05 41.39 30.66
CA GLU A 186 -10.95 42.07 29.94
C GLU A 186 -9.58 41.41 30.13
N ASP A 187 -9.39 40.66 31.22
CA ASP A 187 -8.15 39.96 31.53
C ASP A 187 -8.03 38.59 30.84
N TYR A 188 -9.01 38.20 30.02
CA TYR A 188 -8.98 36.94 29.28
C TYR A 188 -8.35 37.11 27.89
N GLN A 189 -7.49 36.17 27.51
CA GLN A 189 -6.86 36.15 26.19
C GLN A 189 -7.61 35.23 25.22
N LYS A 190 -7.83 35.69 23.99
CA LYS A 190 -8.43 34.86 22.94
C LYS A 190 -7.43 33.81 22.47
N GLU A 191 -7.81 32.56 22.54
CA GLU A 191 -7.15 31.46 21.84
C GLU A 191 -7.85 31.12 20.54
N LYS A 192 -7.09 30.56 19.60
CA LYS A 192 -7.64 29.97 18.38
C LYS A 192 -8.48 28.74 18.74
N SER A 193 -9.70 28.71 18.23
CA SER A 193 -10.57 27.54 18.26
C SER A 193 -9.93 26.33 17.57
N PRO A 194 -10.39 25.09 17.86
CA PRO A 194 -9.95 23.91 17.13
C PRO A 194 -10.13 24.04 15.61
N ALA A 195 -11.21 24.68 15.15
CA ALA A 195 -11.47 24.92 13.73
C ALA A 195 -10.47 25.91 13.11
N GLU A 196 -10.18 27.02 13.78
CA GLU A 196 -9.14 27.97 13.32
C GLU A 196 -7.76 27.31 13.27
N LYS A 197 -7.41 26.52 14.29
CA LYS A 197 -6.15 25.74 14.32
C LYS A 197 -6.09 24.72 13.17
N ALA A 198 -7.20 24.05 12.85
CA ALA A 198 -7.28 23.13 11.72
C ALA A 198 -7.15 23.85 10.37
N GLN A 199 -7.79 25.01 10.20
CA GLN A 199 -7.71 25.80 8.98
C GLN A 199 -6.30 26.34 8.73
N GLU A 200 -5.58 26.77 9.75
CA GLU A 200 -4.18 27.19 9.62
C GLU A 200 -3.27 26.03 9.21
N LYS A 201 -3.50 24.84 9.78
CA LYS A 201 -2.81 23.62 9.34
C LYS A 201 -3.09 23.31 7.86
N GLU A 202 -4.35 23.41 7.43
CA GLU A 202 -4.71 23.22 6.02
C GLU A 202 -3.99 24.20 5.08
N VAL A 203 -3.85 25.47 5.49
CA VAL A 203 -3.11 26.49 4.72
C VAL A 203 -1.60 26.25 4.72
N ALA A 204 -1.05 25.70 5.81
CA ALA A 204 0.38 25.42 5.95
C ALA A 204 0.83 24.09 5.30
N ARG A 205 -0.11 23.28 4.79
CA ARG A 205 0.19 21.99 4.13
C ARG A 205 1.11 22.16 2.94
N THR A 206 2.01 21.20 2.77
CA THR A 206 2.82 21.13 1.55
C THR A 206 1.96 20.68 0.38
N VAL A 207 1.92 21.50 -0.67
CA VAL A 207 1.12 21.25 -1.88
C VAL A 207 2.06 21.01 -3.05
N LEU A 208 1.76 20.00 -3.85
CA LEU A 208 2.49 19.71 -5.08
C LEU A 208 2.09 20.73 -6.16
N THR A 209 3.07 21.49 -6.65
CA THR A 209 2.92 22.52 -7.70
C THR A 209 3.80 22.25 -8.92
N ARG A 210 4.41 21.06 -8.99
CA ARG A 210 5.23 20.57 -10.10
C ARG A 210 4.88 19.10 -10.37
N THR A 211 5.43 18.52 -11.41
CA THR A 211 5.30 17.07 -11.64
C THR A 211 6.14 16.28 -10.64
N GLU A 212 5.53 15.29 -10.00
CA GLU A 212 6.22 14.28 -9.18
C GLU A 212 5.92 12.88 -9.72
N GLU A 213 6.94 12.02 -9.75
CA GLU A 213 6.80 10.62 -10.16
C GLU A 213 6.92 9.68 -8.95
N THR A 214 6.04 8.69 -8.87
CA THR A 214 6.06 7.67 -7.80
C THR A 214 5.44 6.35 -8.29
N VAL A 215 5.30 5.39 -7.38
CA VAL A 215 4.70 4.06 -7.63
C VAL A 215 3.50 3.85 -6.71
N SER A 216 2.45 3.16 -7.18
CA SER A 216 1.31 2.79 -6.33
C SER A 216 1.75 1.91 -5.14
N PRO A 217 1.19 2.10 -3.93
CA PRO A 217 0.21 3.14 -3.59
C PRO A 217 0.86 4.51 -3.45
N ALA A 218 0.11 5.56 -3.75
CA ALA A 218 0.57 6.94 -3.67
C ALA A 218 -0.55 7.88 -3.19
N GLY A 219 -0.17 8.94 -2.49
CA GLY A 219 -1.09 9.99 -2.09
C GLY A 219 -0.42 11.36 -2.02
N ARG A 220 -1.02 12.38 -2.63
CA ARG A 220 -0.50 13.76 -2.62
C ARG A 220 -1.63 14.78 -2.52
N TYR A 221 -1.35 15.89 -1.84
CA TYR A 221 -2.04 17.17 -2.02
C TYR A 221 -1.50 17.84 -3.27
N ILE A 222 -2.36 18.18 -4.22
CA ILE A 222 -1.97 18.73 -5.53
C ILE A 222 -2.76 20.02 -5.75
N GLY A 223 -2.02 21.11 -6.01
CA GLY A 223 -2.55 22.44 -6.28
C GLY A 223 -2.37 22.83 -7.75
N PRO A 224 -2.71 24.08 -8.11
CA PRO A 224 -2.70 24.52 -9.50
C PRO A 224 -1.30 24.41 -10.13
N GLY A 225 -1.23 23.78 -11.30
CA GLY A 225 0.03 23.49 -12.01
C GLY A 225 0.81 22.29 -11.46
N GLY A 226 0.32 21.64 -10.40
CA GLY A 226 0.86 20.38 -9.90
C GLY A 226 0.40 19.17 -10.69
N ALA A 227 1.26 18.15 -10.76
CA ALA A 227 0.91 16.89 -11.38
C ALA A 227 1.53 15.69 -10.66
N LEU A 228 0.78 14.60 -10.53
CA LEU A 228 1.25 13.35 -9.95
C LEU A 228 1.23 12.26 -11.03
N LYS A 229 2.41 11.73 -11.37
CA LYS A 229 2.56 10.59 -12.27
C LYS A 229 2.85 9.33 -11.45
N VAL A 230 1.96 8.35 -11.51
CA VAL A 230 2.04 7.12 -10.71
C VAL A 230 2.23 5.92 -11.63
N LYS A 231 3.32 5.18 -11.45
CA LYS A 231 3.50 3.86 -12.07
C LYS A 231 2.61 2.84 -11.37
N ILE A 232 1.93 2.03 -12.16
CA ILE A 232 0.93 1.07 -11.71
C ILE A 232 1.17 -0.30 -12.34
N ASP A 233 0.55 -1.33 -11.77
CA ASP A 233 0.62 -2.69 -12.29
C ASP A 233 -0.48 -2.90 -13.34
N SER A 234 -0.09 -3.10 -14.59
CA SER A 234 -1.00 -3.24 -15.73
C SER A 234 -1.92 -4.46 -15.66
N ASP A 235 -1.61 -5.43 -14.78
CA ASP A 235 -2.41 -6.64 -14.59
C ASP A 235 -3.33 -6.58 -13.37
N LYS A 236 -3.45 -5.40 -12.73
CA LYS A 236 -4.30 -5.20 -11.56
C LYS A 236 -5.23 -4.02 -11.74
N SER A 237 -6.44 -4.12 -11.19
CA SER A 237 -7.31 -2.95 -11.03
C SER A 237 -6.66 -1.97 -10.05
N VAL A 238 -6.66 -0.70 -10.41
CA VAL A 238 -6.07 0.39 -9.62
C VAL A 238 -7.12 1.46 -9.45
N ARG A 239 -7.42 1.77 -8.19
CA ARG A 239 -8.38 2.79 -7.81
C ARG A 239 -7.67 4.15 -7.70
N VAL A 240 -8.25 5.15 -8.33
CA VAL A 240 -7.87 6.56 -8.24
C VAL A 240 -9.00 7.33 -7.59
N VAL A 241 -8.72 7.96 -6.44
CA VAL A 241 -9.67 8.79 -5.71
C VAL A 241 -9.13 10.22 -5.68
N ILE A 242 -9.93 11.16 -6.18
CA ILE A 242 -9.66 12.60 -6.10
C ILE A 242 -10.66 13.23 -5.13
N ARG A 243 -10.17 13.89 -4.08
CA ARG A 243 -10.99 14.57 -3.06
C ARG A 243 -10.72 16.06 -3.08
N ASN A 244 -11.76 16.88 -3.22
CA ASN A 244 -11.63 18.33 -3.09
C ASN A 244 -11.30 18.74 -1.65
N GLN A 245 -10.28 19.57 -1.45
CA GLN A 245 -9.84 20.01 -0.12
C GLN A 245 -10.34 21.40 0.25
N ILE A 246 -10.95 22.12 -0.71
CA ILE A 246 -11.45 23.49 -0.53
C ILE A 246 -12.95 23.57 -0.75
N LYS A 247 -13.59 24.65 -0.28
CA LYS A 247 -15.03 24.87 -0.47
C LYS A 247 -15.36 25.25 -1.91
N GLU A 248 -14.42 25.97 -2.53
CA GLU A 248 -14.45 26.37 -3.92
C GLU A 248 -14.28 25.17 -4.85
N LYS A 249 -14.41 25.44 -6.16
CA LYS A 249 -14.26 24.43 -7.19
C LYS A 249 -12.78 24.04 -7.35
N SER A 250 -12.53 22.74 -7.52
CA SER A 250 -11.25 22.23 -8.04
C SER A 250 -11.45 21.54 -9.39
N THR A 251 -10.56 21.80 -10.34
CA THR A 251 -10.59 21.24 -11.70
C THR A 251 -9.32 20.43 -11.94
N PHE A 252 -9.48 19.20 -12.46
CA PHE A 252 -8.37 18.27 -12.65
C PHE A 252 -8.58 17.38 -13.87
N LYS A 253 -7.48 16.80 -14.32
CA LYS A 253 -7.40 15.89 -15.45
C LYS A 253 -6.70 14.60 -15.04
N ILE A 254 -7.23 13.46 -15.49
CA ILE A 254 -6.63 12.14 -15.29
C ILE A 254 -6.33 11.54 -16.67
N THR A 255 -5.08 11.14 -16.90
CA THR A 255 -4.62 10.55 -18.15
C THR A 255 -3.96 9.20 -17.86
N PRO A 256 -4.59 8.07 -18.22
CA PRO A 256 -3.94 6.77 -18.20
C PRO A 256 -2.99 6.62 -19.38
N PHE A 257 -1.87 5.92 -19.16
CA PHE A 257 -0.87 5.61 -20.18
C PHE A 257 -0.69 4.11 -20.33
N LYS A 258 -0.29 3.69 -21.53
CA LYS A 258 0.17 2.34 -21.84
C LYS A 258 1.45 2.43 -22.65
N GLU A 259 2.54 1.84 -22.16
CA GLU A 259 3.85 1.82 -22.82
C GLU A 259 4.35 3.24 -23.16
N GLY A 260 4.07 4.19 -22.26
CA GLY A 260 4.45 5.61 -22.41
C GLY A 260 3.56 6.44 -23.34
N LEU A 261 2.51 5.87 -23.94
CA LEU A 261 1.54 6.59 -24.77
C LEU A 261 0.23 6.84 -24.00
N PRO A 262 -0.36 8.04 -24.08
CA PRO A 262 -1.65 8.31 -23.47
C PRO A 262 -2.77 7.52 -24.16
N ILE A 263 -3.73 7.03 -23.36
CA ILE A 263 -4.94 6.38 -23.88
C ILE A 263 -6.01 7.47 -24.06
N GLU A 264 -6.02 8.09 -25.25
CA GLU A 264 -6.80 9.31 -25.55
C GLU A 264 -8.30 9.20 -25.21
N ASP A 265 -8.93 8.07 -25.53
CA ASP A 265 -10.38 7.86 -25.31
C ASP A 265 -10.75 7.72 -23.82
N GLU A 266 -9.76 7.55 -22.94
CA GLU A 266 -9.93 7.34 -21.49
C GLU A 266 -9.48 8.55 -20.66
N ILE A 267 -9.16 9.68 -21.32
CA ILE A 267 -8.79 10.92 -20.62
C ILE A 267 -10.02 11.54 -19.97
N ILE A 268 -9.92 11.80 -18.66
CA ILE A 268 -11.01 12.37 -17.87
C ILE A 268 -10.67 13.80 -17.51
N HIS A 269 -11.55 14.73 -17.89
CA HIS A 269 -11.57 16.09 -17.36
C HIS A 269 -12.76 16.22 -16.42
N SER A 270 -12.52 16.64 -15.18
CA SER A 270 -13.58 16.73 -14.18
C SER A 270 -13.37 17.90 -13.24
N SER A 271 -14.40 18.19 -12.47
CA SER A 271 -14.35 19.18 -11.40
C SER A 271 -15.22 18.76 -10.24
N LEU A 272 -14.80 19.16 -9.04
CA LEU A 272 -15.51 18.93 -7.80
C LEU A 272 -15.87 20.29 -7.20
N THR A 273 -17.15 20.45 -6.85
CA THR A 273 -17.67 21.59 -6.09
C THR A 273 -17.91 21.13 -4.67
N GLU A 274 -17.61 21.97 -3.67
CA GLU A 274 -17.71 21.65 -2.23
C GLU A 274 -16.54 20.85 -1.67
N GLN A 275 -16.20 21.17 -0.42
CA GLN A 275 -15.11 20.52 0.31
C GLN A 275 -15.46 19.07 0.62
N ARG A 276 -14.46 18.18 0.56
CA ARG A 276 -14.56 16.73 0.81
C ARG A 276 -15.37 15.93 -0.21
N LYS A 277 -15.90 16.55 -1.26
CA LYS A 277 -16.51 15.82 -2.37
C LYS A 277 -15.44 15.00 -3.09
N GLU A 278 -15.79 13.80 -3.52
CA GLU A 278 -14.87 12.83 -4.11
C GLU A 278 -15.30 12.41 -5.52
N SER A 279 -14.30 12.09 -6.34
CA SER A 279 -14.44 11.37 -7.60
C SER A 279 -13.60 10.09 -7.51
N GLU A 280 -14.19 8.95 -7.86
CA GLU A 280 -13.52 7.64 -7.86
C GLU A 280 -13.57 7.04 -9.27
N ARG A 281 -12.43 6.49 -9.72
CA ARG A 281 -12.27 5.80 -11.01
C ARG A 281 -11.31 4.61 -10.87
N SER A 282 -11.50 3.59 -11.70
CA SER A 282 -10.61 2.42 -11.76
C SER A 282 -9.92 2.33 -13.11
N PHE A 283 -8.63 2.01 -13.10
CA PHE A 283 -7.75 1.85 -14.26
C PHE A 283 -6.90 0.57 -14.11
N GLY A 284 -5.93 0.33 -14.99
CA GLY A 284 -5.01 -0.81 -14.91
C GLY A 284 -5.48 -2.01 -15.71
N GLU A 285 -6.10 -3.00 -15.07
CA GLU A 285 -6.41 -4.31 -15.66
C GLU A 285 -7.24 -4.25 -16.96
N GLN A 286 -8.26 -3.38 -17.01
CA GLN A 286 -9.15 -3.25 -18.17
C GLN A 286 -8.47 -2.60 -19.38
N LEU A 287 -7.61 -1.60 -19.12
CA LEU A 287 -6.95 -0.79 -20.15
C LEU A 287 -5.52 -1.24 -20.45
N LYS A 288 -4.98 -2.17 -19.65
CA LYS A 288 -3.56 -2.53 -19.58
C LYS A 288 -2.67 -1.30 -19.43
N SER A 289 -3.12 -0.32 -18.67
CA SER A 289 -2.37 0.91 -18.39
C SER A 289 -1.29 0.65 -17.35
N ASP A 290 -0.09 1.17 -17.57
CA ASP A 290 1.09 1.02 -16.71
C ASP A 290 1.46 2.31 -15.95
N GLU A 291 0.88 3.46 -16.34
CA GLU A 291 1.02 4.72 -15.62
C GLU A 291 -0.29 5.52 -15.60
N ILE A 292 -0.47 6.36 -14.58
CA ILE A 292 -1.57 7.33 -14.47
C ILE A 292 -0.96 8.71 -14.17
N LEU A 293 -1.32 9.72 -14.95
CA LEU A 293 -1.02 11.12 -14.68
C LEU A 293 -2.26 11.84 -14.17
N ILE A 294 -2.12 12.56 -13.06
CA ILE A 294 -3.17 13.39 -12.47
C ILE A 294 -2.67 14.83 -12.45
N GLU A 295 -3.34 15.72 -13.17
CA GLU A 295 -2.97 17.13 -13.32
C GLU A 295 -4.05 18.01 -12.68
N VAL A 296 -3.66 19.05 -11.95
CA VAL A 296 -4.60 19.99 -11.32
C VAL A 296 -4.45 21.36 -11.95
N GLU A 297 -5.55 21.85 -12.52
CA GLU A 297 -5.62 23.14 -13.21
C GLU A 297 -6.00 24.27 -12.24
N GLU A 298 -6.97 23.99 -11.37
CA GLU A 298 -7.55 24.96 -10.44
C GLU A 298 -7.89 24.28 -9.12
N GLY A 299 -7.75 25.01 -8.02
CA GLY A 299 -8.13 24.56 -6.69
C GLY A 299 -7.09 23.67 -6.02
N LEU A 300 -7.52 22.85 -5.06
CA LEU A 300 -6.67 21.99 -4.26
C LEU A 300 -7.36 20.65 -4.04
N VAL A 301 -6.72 19.57 -4.47
CA VAL A 301 -7.23 18.20 -4.29
C VAL A 301 -6.23 17.33 -3.56
N THR A 302 -6.75 16.28 -2.95
CA THR A 302 -5.94 15.10 -2.62
C THR A 302 -6.17 14.07 -3.71
N ALA A 303 -5.10 13.50 -4.25
CA ALA A 303 -5.13 12.34 -5.12
C ALA A 303 -4.61 11.12 -4.37
N LEU A 304 -5.36 10.01 -4.39
CA LEU A 304 -4.95 8.71 -3.88
C LEU A 304 -4.99 7.69 -5.01
N VAL A 305 -3.92 6.93 -5.18
CA VAL A 305 -3.81 5.85 -6.17
C VAL A 305 -3.43 4.59 -5.42
N THR A 306 -4.29 3.57 -5.46
CA THR A 306 -4.12 2.33 -4.69
C THR A 306 -4.50 1.10 -5.50
N LYS A 307 -3.75 0.01 -5.35
CA LYS A 307 -4.06 -1.26 -6.00
C LYS A 307 -5.27 -1.95 -5.35
N GLU A 308 -6.13 -2.51 -6.18
CA GLU A 308 -7.23 -3.38 -5.74
C GLU A 308 -6.84 -4.85 -5.87
N TYR A 309 -7.23 -5.63 -4.87
CA TYR A 309 -6.97 -7.06 -4.82
C TYR A 309 -8.28 -7.84 -4.85
N SER A 310 -8.24 -9.00 -5.50
CA SER A 310 -9.42 -9.84 -5.60
C SER A 310 -9.75 -10.44 -4.23
N SER A 311 -11.02 -10.35 -3.84
CA SER A 311 -11.56 -11.07 -2.69
C SER A 311 -11.41 -12.60 -2.82
N PHE A 312 -11.09 -13.12 -4.00
CA PHE A 312 -10.84 -14.54 -4.25
C PHE A 312 -9.36 -14.94 -4.13
N ASP A 313 -8.43 -14.00 -4.00
CA ASP A 313 -7.01 -14.31 -3.88
C ASP A 313 -6.74 -15.20 -2.65
N LYS A 314 -5.87 -16.21 -2.82
CA LYS A 314 -5.50 -17.12 -1.72
C LYS A 314 -4.89 -16.34 -0.56
N VAL A 315 -3.96 -15.44 -0.85
CA VAL A 315 -3.41 -14.47 0.11
C VAL A 315 -4.33 -13.25 0.11
N LYS A 316 -4.89 -12.89 1.27
CA LYS A 316 -5.69 -11.65 1.36
C LYS A 316 -4.75 -10.48 1.45
N ARG A 317 -4.83 -9.56 0.50
CA ARG A 317 -4.03 -8.34 0.47
C ARG A 317 -4.92 -7.13 0.55
N GLN A 318 -4.47 -6.14 1.31
CA GLN A 318 -5.08 -4.82 1.38
C GLN A 318 -3.96 -3.79 1.36
N GLU A 319 -4.13 -2.77 0.53
CA GLU A 319 -3.17 -1.70 0.34
C GLU A 319 -3.85 -0.36 0.62
N TYR A 320 -3.17 0.51 1.35
CA TYR A 320 -3.63 1.84 1.69
C TYR A 320 -2.49 2.84 1.56
N PHE A 321 -2.84 4.10 1.30
CA PHE A 321 -1.95 5.22 1.52
C PHE A 321 -2.49 6.05 2.67
N LEU A 322 -1.71 6.19 3.73
CA LEU A 322 -2.04 7.04 4.88
C LEU A 322 -1.31 8.37 4.73
N MET A 323 -2.06 9.47 4.82
CA MET A 323 -1.50 10.82 4.81
C MET A 323 -1.43 11.39 6.22
N GLU A 324 -0.92 12.60 6.35
CA GLU A 324 -0.79 13.27 7.63
C GLU A 324 -2.08 13.30 8.45
N GLU A 325 -1.93 13.14 9.76
CA GLU A 325 -3.02 13.08 10.75
C GLU A 325 -4.11 12.04 10.44
N SER A 326 -3.80 11.03 9.62
CA SER A 326 -4.71 9.92 9.34
C SER A 326 -4.31 8.64 10.08
N GLY A 327 -5.30 7.78 10.30
CA GLY A 327 -5.09 6.48 10.90
C GLY A 327 -5.96 5.40 10.27
N ARG A 328 -5.56 4.14 10.43
CA ARG A 328 -6.26 2.98 9.90
C ARG A 328 -6.17 1.83 10.89
N GLY A 329 -7.33 1.44 11.40
CA GLY A 329 -7.54 0.18 12.10
C GLY A 329 -7.93 -0.94 11.14
N LEU A 330 -7.37 -2.13 11.31
CA LEU A 330 -7.64 -3.30 10.48
C LEU A 330 -7.69 -4.59 11.32
N PHE A 331 -8.43 -5.57 10.82
CA PHE A 331 -8.58 -6.90 11.41
C PHE A 331 -7.70 -7.93 10.73
N THR A 332 -7.16 -8.85 11.52
CA THR A 332 -6.52 -10.08 11.04
C THR A 332 -7.50 -11.25 11.15
N ARG A 333 -7.27 -12.29 10.36
CA ARG A 333 -8.02 -13.55 10.44
C ARG A 333 -7.28 -14.52 11.35
N GLU A 334 -7.98 -15.10 12.32
CA GLU A 334 -7.40 -16.00 13.32
C GLU A 334 -6.62 -17.18 12.73
N ASN A 335 -7.05 -17.69 11.57
CA ASN A 335 -6.44 -18.84 10.90
C ASN A 335 -5.47 -18.44 9.78
N ARG A 336 -4.80 -17.30 9.89
CA ARG A 336 -3.87 -16.81 8.86
C ARG A 336 -2.61 -16.22 9.47
N LYS A 337 -1.47 -16.49 8.82
CA LYS A 337 -0.23 -15.76 9.11
C LYS A 337 -0.39 -14.35 8.57
N PHE A 338 -0.10 -13.36 9.40
CA PHE A 338 -0.25 -11.95 9.07
C PHE A 338 1.12 -11.30 8.87
N MET A 339 1.23 -10.45 7.84
CA MET A 339 2.38 -9.59 7.59
C MET A 339 1.88 -8.16 7.37
N LEU A 340 2.46 -7.22 8.12
CA LEU A 340 2.31 -5.78 7.89
C LEU A 340 3.61 -5.24 7.31
N THR A 341 3.52 -4.49 6.21
CA THR A 341 4.64 -3.74 5.64
C THR A 341 4.26 -2.26 5.55
N LEU A 342 5.09 -1.40 6.12
CA LEU A 342 5.00 0.06 5.99
C LEU A 342 6.21 0.57 5.21
N THR A 343 5.98 1.48 4.25
CA THR A 343 7.04 2.19 3.53
C THR A 343 6.82 3.69 3.65
N GLY A 344 7.86 4.44 4.06
CA GLY A 344 7.78 5.91 4.15
C GLY A 344 7.63 6.55 2.77
N ASP A 345 6.73 7.53 2.64
CA ASP A 345 6.46 8.29 1.42
C ASP A 345 5.79 9.65 1.73
N SER A 346 6.33 10.40 2.70
CA SER A 346 5.85 11.72 3.08
C SER A 346 6.03 12.75 1.96
N GLN A 347 4.99 13.56 1.77
CA GLN A 347 5.04 14.71 0.88
C GLN A 347 5.68 15.91 1.59
N GLY A 348 6.78 16.42 1.05
CA GLY A 348 7.43 17.62 1.59
C GLY A 348 8.27 17.41 2.86
N ALA A 349 8.33 16.20 3.39
CA ALA A 349 9.16 15.83 4.53
C ALA A 349 10.06 14.63 4.22
N GLU A 350 11.23 14.56 4.86
CA GLU A 350 12.20 13.48 4.67
C GLU A 350 11.80 12.15 5.33
N SER A 351 10.92 12.22 6.33
CA SER A 351 10.42 11.07 7.08
C SER A 351 9.02 11.30 7.61
N SER A 352 8.28 10.21 7.81
CA SER A 352 6.94 10.21 8.37
C SER A 352 6.95 9.82 9.84
N PRO A 353 6.34 10.61 10.75
CA PRO A 353 6.06 10.15 12.10
C PRO A 353 4.97 9.08 12.06
N VAL A 354 5.24 7.90 12.57
CA VAL A 354 4.34 6.74 12.52
C VAL A 354 4.19 6.13 13.90
N LYS A 355 2.95 5.81 14.25
CA LYS A 355 2.61 5.04 15.43
C LYS A 355 1.82 3.79 15.04
N VAL A 356 2.28 2.64 15.51
CA VAL A 356 1.67 1.34 15.26
C VAL A 356 1.29 0.68 16.58
N LYS A 357 0.08 0.15 16.66
CA LYS A 357 -0.42 -0.60 17.83
C LYS A 357 -0.96 -1.94 17.39
N PHE A 358 -0.64 -2.99 18.15
CA PHE A 358 -1.13 -4.35 17.91
C PHE A 358 -1.90 -4.85 19.13
N TYR A 359 -3.01 -5.54 18.88
CA TYR A 359 -3.97 -5.94 19.90
C TYR A 359 -4.30 -7.42 19.76
N LYS A 360 -4.50 -8.09 20.90
CA LYS A 360 -4.96 -9.49 20.92
C LYS A 360 -6.48 -9.60 20.71
N GLY A 361 -7.24 -8.58 21.14
CA GLY A 361 -8.69 -8.48 20.98
C GLY A 361 -9.11 -7.52 19.85
N GLU A 362 -10.41 -7.20 19.81
CA GLU A 362 -10.97 -6.16 18.93
C GLU A 362 -10.69 -4.76 19.49
N TYR A 363 -9.44 -4.30 19.35
CA TYR A 363 -8.89 -3.08 19.96
C TYR A 363 -8.78 -3.11 21.49
N ASP A 364 -8.94 -4.29 22.08
CA ASP A 364 -8.65 -4.60 23.47
C ASP A 364 -7.33 -5.39 23.60
N ASP A 365 -6.76 -5.43 24.80
CA ASP A 365 -5.52 -6.16 25.09
C ASP A 365 -4.33 -5.73 24.22
N LEU A 366 -3.86 -4.49 24.42
CA LEU A 366 -2.68 -3.95 23.73
C LEU A 366 -1.45 -4.82 23.98
N LEU A 367 -0.88 -5.38 22.91
CA LEU A 367 0.29 -6.24 22.92
C LEU A 367 1.58 -5.44 22.77
N SER A 368 1.59 -4.49 21.84
CA SER A 368 2.73 -3.61 21.61
C SER A 368 2.29 -2.28 20.99
N GLU A 369 3.04 -1.23 21.32
CA GLU A 369 2.95 0.09 20.72
C GLU A 369 4.36 0.53 20.32
N GLU A 370 4.51 1.00 19.08
CA GLU A 370 5.75 1.56 18.56
C GLU A 370 5.49 2.96 18.00
N ASP A 371 6.37 3.89 18.33
CA ASP A 371 6.35 5.29 17.88
C ASP A 371 7.72 5.63 17.29
N PHE A 372 7.78 5.95 15.99
CA PHE A 372 9.03 6.11 15.26
C PHE A 372 8.87 7.01 14.02
N ASN A 373 9.99 7.54 13.53
CA ASN A 373 10.03 8.23 12.24
C ASN A 373 10.50 7.26 11.15
N LEU A 374 9.74 7.15 10.06
CA LEU A 374 10.03 6.28 8.92
C LEU A 374 10.49 7.13 7.72
N PRO A 375 11.80 7.13 7.37
CA PRO A 375 12.32 7.87 6.23
C PRO A 375 11.70 7.43 4.90
N ASN A 376 11.62 8.35 3.94
CA ASN A 376 11.10 8.05 2.62
C ASN A 376 11.87 6.91 1.93
N GLY A 377 11.13 5.95 1.37
CA GLY A 377 11.67 4.74 0.74
C GLY A 377 12.12 3.64 1.70
N GLN A 378 12.26 3.91 3.01
CA GLN A 378 12.57 2.87 3.99
C GLN A 378 11.35 2.03 4.32
N ILE A 379 11.61 0.76 4.60
CA ILE A 379 10.59 -0.26 4.85
C ILE A 379 10.71 -0.78 6.29
N LYS A 380 9.58 -0.87 6.99
CA LYS A 380 9.47 -1.58 8.27
C LYS A 380 8.39 -2.66 8.18
N LYS A 381 8.67 -3.85 8.74
CA LYS A 381 7.80 -5.03 8.63
C LYS A 381 7.53 -5.66 9.98
N TRP A 382 6.34 -6.21 10.12
CA TRP A 382 5.93 -7.04 11.25
C TRP A 382 5.32 -8.33 10.72
N GLY A 383 5.57 -9.43 11.42
CA GLY A 383 5.03 -10.73 11.08
C GLY A 383 4.48 -11.40 12.32
N PHE A 384 3.29 -11.97 12.19
CA PHE A 384 2.56 -12.61 13.27
C PHE A 384 2.02 -13.96 12.82
N ASN A 385 2.17 -14.97 13.68
CA ASN A 385 1.54 -16.26 13.48
C ASN A 385 0.01 -16.15 13.66
N PRO A 386 -0.76 -17.14 13.14
CA PRO A 386 -2.20 -17.18 13.33
C PRO A 386 -2.60 -17.03 14.80
N GLY A 387 -3.49 -16.07 15.09
CA GLY A 387 -4.03 -15.82 16.43
C GLY A 387 -3.13 -15.03 17.38
N GLU A 388 -1.92 -14.61 16.98
CA GLU A 388 -1.07 -13.76 17.83
C GLU A 388 -1.63 -12.34 18.00
N ILE A 389 -2.29 -11.82 16.97
CA ILE A 389 -3.02 -10.54 17.00
C ILE A 389 -4.38 -10.72 16.33
N GLN A 390 -5.37 -9.91 16.72
CA GLN A 390 -6.70 -9.84 16.11
C GLN A 390 -6.93 -8.50 15.40
N THR A 391 -6.40 -7.41 15.95
CA THR A 391 -6.50 -6.08 15.34
C THR A 391 -5.19 -5.32 15.46
N PHE A 392 -5.03 -4.32 14.60
CA PHE A 392 -3.93 -3.37 14.67
C PHE A 392 -4.36 -1.99 14.17
N GLU A 393 -3.65 -0.97 14.62
CA GLU A 393 -3.85 0.41 14.21
C GLU A 393 -2.52 1.00 13.73
N VAL A 394 -2.54 1.66 12.57
CA VAL A 394 -1.43 2.47 12.08
C VAL A 394 -1.91 3.91 12.00
N SER A 395 -1.17 4.84 12.58
CA SER A 395 -1.45 6.27 12.51
C SER A 395 -0.21 7.05 12.09
N VAL A 396 -0.44 8.14 11.37
CA VAL A 396 0.60 9.01 10.80
C VAL A 396 0.46 10.40 11.40
N GLY A 397 1.58 10.96 11.85
CA GLY A 397 1.63 12.31 12.45
C GLY A 397 1.58 13.43 11.42
N GLU A 398 1.88 14.66 11.86
CA GLU A 398 1.96 15.84 11.00
C GLU A 398 2.99 15.64 9.87
N LEU A 399 2.67 16.10 8.66
CA LEU A 399 3.53 16.03 7.46
C LEU A 399 3.97 14.61 7.04
N GLY A 400 3.35 13.56 7.59
CA GLY A 400 3.68 12.17 7.25
C GLY A 400 2.91 11.61 6.05
N GLY A 401 3.46 10.57 5.43
CA GLY A 401 2.84 9.81 4.35
C GLY A 401 3.40 8.39 4.33
N VAL A 402 2.55 7.37 4.37
CA VAL A 402 2.98 5.97 4.46
C VAL A 402 2.18 5.07 3.55
N LYS A 403 2.89 4.22 2.82
CA LYS A 403 2.33 3.08 2.08
C LYS A 403 2.13 1.94 3.06
N LEU A 404 0.90 1.47 3.22
CA LEU A 404 0.55 0.35 4.09
C LEU A 404 0.13 -0.85 3.25
N LEU A 405 0.83 -1.96 3.40
CA LEU A 405 0.48 -3.24 2.81
C LEU A 405 0.22 -4.27 3.93
N SER A 406 -1.01 -4.80 3.94
CA SER A 406 -1.46 -5.87 4.82
C SER A 406 -1.60 -7.16 4.00
N GLU A 407 -0.91 -8.21 4.42
CA GLU A 407 -0.98 -9.53 3.77
C GLU A 407 -1.34 -10.62 4.79
N GLN A 408 -2.37 -11.41 4.47
CA GLN A 408 -2.82 -12.53 5.29
C GLN A 408 -2.76 -13.83 4.50
N TYR A 409 -1.76 -14.65 4.82
CA TYR A 409 -1.51 -15.93 4.20
C TYR A 409 -2.35 -17.00 4.91
N PRO A 410 -3.02 -17.92 4.18
CA PRO A 410 -3.68 -19.06 4.80
C PRO A 410 -2.72 -19.73 5.80
N ALA A 411 -3.17 -19.98 7.04
CA ALA A 411 -2.37 -20.78 7.95
C ALA A 411 -2.15 -22.14 7.31
N VAL A 412 -0.89 -22.52 7.13
CA VAL A 412 -0.55 -23.92 6.88
C VAL A 412 -0.91 -24.63 8.19
N SER A 413 -1.92 -25.50 8.17
CA SER A 413 -2.27 -26.29 9.35
C SER A 413 -1.01 -27.01 9.86
N LYS A 414 -0.66 -26.81 11.12
CA LYS A 414 0.44 -27.55 11.78
C LYS A 414 0.24 -29.07 11.69
N GLU A 415 -0.99 -29.53 11.44
CA GLU A 415 -1.32 -30.94 11.22
C GLU A 415 -0.82 -31.52 9.88
N THR A 416 -0.14 -30.74 9.02
CA THR A 416 0.38 -31.31 7.77
C THR A 416 1.61 -30.60 7.20
N VAL A 417 2.52 -30.09 8.03
CA VAL A 417 3.91 -30.01 7.56
C VAL A 417 4.49 -31.40 7.75
N LYS A 418 4.22 -32.27 6.79
CA LYS A 418 5.08 -33.43 6.58
C LYS A 418 6.46 -32.83 6.33
N GLU A 419 7.39 -32.99 7.27
CA GLU A 419 8.79 -32.82 6.93
C GLU A 419 9.06 -33.77 5.78
N LEU A 420 9.24 -33.20 4.59
CA LEU A 420 9.54 -33.98 3.41
C LEU A 420 10.83 -34.73 3.71
N THR A 421 10.80 -36.05 3.52
CA THR A 421 12.05 -36.82 3.53
C THR A 421 12.97 -36.28 2.44
N ASP A 422 14.27 -36.55 2.52
CA ASP A 422 15.20 -36.07 1.49
C ASP A 422 14.82 -36.53 0.08
N ASP A 423 14.22 -37.71 -0.06
CA ASP A 423 13.72 -38.23 -1.33
C ASP A 423 12.48 -37.48 -1.83
N GLU A 424 11.60 -37.06 -0.93
CA GLU A 424 10.46 -36.21 -1.26
C GLU A 424 10.88 -34.80 -1.65
N LYS A 425 11.89 -34.23 -0.96
CA LYS A 425 12.50 -32.95 -1.34
C LYS A 425 13.11 -33.04 -2.74
N LYS A 426 13.92 -34.07 -3.02
CA LYS A 426 14.51 -34.30 -4.35
C LYS A 426 13.45 -34.45 -5.43
N THR A 427 12.38 -35.20 -5.14
CA THR A 427 11.26 -35.40 -6.07
C THR A 427 10.54 -34.09 -6.35
N LEU A 428 10.20 -33.33 -5.31
CA LEU A 428 9.56 -32.02 -5.44
C LEU A 428 10.41 -31.06 -6.28
N VAL A 429 11.68 -30.92 -5.94
CA VAL A 429 12.60 -30.02 -6.63
C VAL A 429 12.75 -30.41 -8.11
N LYS A 430 12.90 -31.71 -8.41
CA LYS A 430 12.92 -32.20 -9.79
C LYS A 430 11.66 -31.85 -10.55
N ASP A 431 10.50 -32.00 -9.91
CA ASP A 431 9.20 -31.64 -10.48
C ASP A 431 9.11 -30.13 -10.78
N LEU A 432 9.58 -29.27 -9.88
CA LEU A 432 9.59 -27.82 -10.09
C LEU A 432 10.49 -27.43 -11.27
N ILE A 433 11.68 -28.03 -11.38
CA ILE A 433 12.61 -27.79 -12.50
C ILE A 433 12.00 -28.22 -13.84
N THR A 434 11.48 -29.44 -13.91
CA THR A 434 10.92 -30.02 -15.14
C THR A 434 9.63 -29.33 -15.58
N LYS A 435 8.80 -28.88 -14.62
CA LYS A 435 7.57 -28.10 -14.88
C LYS A 435 7.82 -26.59 -15.02
N LYS A 436 9.08 -26.16 -14.99
CA LYS A 436 9.51 -24.75 -15.17
C LYS A 436 8.86 -23.78 -14.17
N LYS A 437 8.70 -24.21 -12.91
CA LYS A 437 8.07 -23.44 -11.83
C LYS A 437 9.07 -22.53 -11.11
N LEU A 438 9.45 -21.44 -11.77
CA LEU A 438 10.52 -20.53 -11.33
C LEU A 438 10.27 -19.96 -9.93
N ASP A 439 9.11 -19.34 -9.70
CA ASP A 439 8.80 -18.68 -8.42
C ASP A 439 8.69 -19.66 -7.25
N GLU A 440 8.17 -20.87 -7.52
CA GLU A 440 8.05 -21.92 -6.51
C GLU A 440 9.42 -22.48 -6.11
N LEU A 441 10.33 -22.67 -7.08
CA LEU A 441 11.71 -23.07 -6.78
C LEU A 441 12.48 -21.96 -6.04
N LYS A 442 12.30 -20.71 -6.46
CA LYS A 442 12.89 -19.55 -5.78
C LYS A 442 12.46 -19.48 -4.32
N ALA A 443 11.16 -19.61 -4.06
CA ALA A 443 10.64 -19.64 -2.69
C ALA A 443 11.22 -20.79 -1.85
N LEU A 444 11.47 -21.94 -2.48
CA LEU A 444 12.06 -23.09 -1.82
C LEU A 444 13.56 -22.87 -1.51
N LEU A 445 14.33 -22.27 -2.41
CA LEU A 445 15.71 -21.87 -2.15
C LEU A 445 15.80 -20.77 -1.09
N ASP A 446 14.91 -19.78 -1.14
CA ASP A 446 14.77 -18.73 -0.11
C ASP A 446 14.43 -19.32 1.28
N SER A 447 13.84 -20.52 1.33
CA SER A 447 13.56 -21.25 2.58
C SER A 447 14.76 -22.03 3.13
N GLY A 448 15.90 -22.03 2.44
CA GLY A 448 17.14 -22.68 2.87
C GLY A 448 17.39 -24.07 2.29
N VAL A 449 16.72 -24.45 1.20
CA VAL A 449 17.10 -25.66 0.46
C VAL A 449 18.48 -25.48 -0.17
N ASP A 450 19.35 -26.47 0.03
CA ASP A 450 20.72 -26.44 -0.47
C ASP A 450 20.75 -26.46 -2.00
N VAL A 451 21.29 -25.38 -2.59
CA VAL A 451 21.46 -25.23 -4.04
C VAL A 451 22.37 -26.32 -4.63
N ASN A 452 23.23 -26.95 -3.82
CA ASN A 452 24.14 -28.01 -4.23
C ASN A 452 23.56 -29.42 -4.02
N MET A 453 22.27 -29.54 -3.71
CA MET A 453 21.64 -30.84 -3.48
C MET A 453 21.73 -31.75 -4.72
N ILE A 454 21.95 -33.05 -4.47
CA ILE A 454 21.98 -34.08 -5.51
C ILE A 454 20.58 -34.64 -5.72
N ILE A 455 20.04 -34.43 -6.92
CA ILE A 455 18.63 -34.71 -7.26
C ILE A 455 18.44 -36.16 -7.70
N SER A 456 19.07 -36.56 -8.81
CA SER A 456 18.95 -37.91 -9.34
C SER A 456 20.20 -38.33 -10.11
N SER A 457 20.58 -39.61 -10.03
CA SER A 457 21.70 -40.20 -10.77
C SER A 457 23.08 -39.56 -10.52
N GLY A 458 23.22 -38.74 -9.49
CA GLY A 458 24.45 -37.99 -9.18
C GLY A 458 24.43 -36.53 -9.64
N ASP A 459 23.37 -36.10 -10.34
CA ASP A 459 23.25 -34.74 -10.85
C ASP A 459 22.91 -33.74 -9.73
N SER A 460 23.62 -32.62 -9.71
CA SER A 460 23.26 -31.47 -8.88
C SER A 460 21.95 -30.81 -9.36
N LEU A 461 21.43 -29.90 -8.55
CA LEU A 461 20.31 -29.03 -8.91
C LEU A 461 20.56 -28.30 -10.24
N LEU A 462 21.73 -27.68 -10.39
CA LEU A 462 22.13 -26.94 -11.59
C LEU A 462 22.23 -27.86 -12.81
N MET A 463 22.83 -29.04 -12.66
CA MET A 463 22.91 -30.06 -13.70
C MET A 463 21.52 -30.52 -14.18
N THR A 464 20.59 -30.70 -13.24
CA THR A 464 19.20 -31.07 -13.53
C THR A 464 18.49 -29.96 -14.31
N ALA A 465 18.70 -28.69 -13.94
CA ALA A 465 18.13 -27.55 -14.66
C ALA A 465 18.69 -27.43 -16.09
N CYS A 466 19.99 -27.63 -16.28
CA CYS A 466 20.62 -27.63 -17.61
C CYS A 466 20.05 -28.72 -18.51
N SER A 467 19.75 -29.91 -17.97
CA SER A 467 19.18 -31.02 -18.74
C SER A 467 17.70 -30.84 -19.11
N TYR A 468 16.89 -30.31 -18.19
CA TYR A 468 15.43 -30.42 -18.28
C TYR A 468 14.65 -29.10 -18.30
N SER A 469 15.32 -27.95 -18.18
CA SER A 469 14.65 -26.64 -18.07
C SER A 469 15.14 -25.63 -19.11
N ASN A 470 14.96 -24.34 -18.85
CA ASN A 470 15.36 -23.22 -19.72
C ASN A 470 16.43 -22.33 -19.07
N SER A 471 16.93 -21.34 -19.81
CA SER A 471 17.94 -20.40 -19.34
C SER A 471 17.51 -19.57 -18.13
N GLU A 472 16.23 -19.21 -18.00
CA GLU A 472 15.72 -18.49 -16.81
C GLU A 472 15.85 -19.31 -15.53
N MET A 473 15.62 -20.62 -15.60
CA MET A 473 15.86 -21.51 -14.45
C MET A 473 17.35 -21.55 -14.09
N VAL A 474 18.24 -21.61 -15.09
CA VAL A 474 19.69 -21.59 -14.87
C VAL A 474 20.11 -20.24 -14.26
N LYS A 475 19.63 -19.11 -14.77
CA LYS A 475 19.88 -17.77 -14.20
C LYS A 475 19.50 -17.71 -12.73
N LEU A 476 18.29 -18.18 -12.38
CA LEU A 476 17.85 -18.23 -10.99
C LEU A 476 18.81 -19.04 -10.13
N LEU A 477 19.19 -20.24 -10.56
CA LEU A 477 20.09 -21.07 -9.76
C LEU A 477 21.46 -20.41 -9.55
N LEU A 478 22.00 -19.78 -10.58
CA LEU A 478 23.28 -19.06 -10.50
C LEU A 478 23.26 -17.92 -9.47
N THR A 479 22.11 -17.30 -9.19
CA THR A 479 22.03 -16.26 -8.13
C THR A 479 22.28 -16.79 -6.71
N TYR A 480 22.20 -18.11 -6.51
CA TYR A 480 22.48 -18.78 -5.23
C TYR A 480 23.90 -19.38 -5.17
N ASN A 481 24.77 -19.05 -6.15
CA ASN A 481 26.18 -19.44 -6.18
C ASN A 481 26.43 -20.97 -6.00
N PRO A 482 25.86 -21.82 -6.88
CA PRO A 482 26.09 -23.26 -6.85
C PRO A 482 27.54 -23.59 -7.19
N ASP A 483 27.96 -24.82 -6.85
CA ASP A 483 29.21 -25.39 -7.36
C ASP A 483 29.10 -25.60 -8.88
N ILE A 484 29.55 -24.59 -9.63
CA ILE A 484 29.46 -24.51 -11.08
C ILE A 484 30.21 -25.63 -11.79
N ASN A 485 31.25 -26.17 -11.15
CA ASN A 485 32.15 -27.19 -11.71
C ASN A 485 31.95 -28.58 -11.10
N TYR A 486 30.90 -28.78 -10.29
CA TYR A 486 30.54 -30.09 -9.77
C TYR A 486 30.40 -31.11 -10.91
N GLN A 487 30.95 -32.31 -10.70
CA GLN A 487 30.88 -33.42 -11.64
C GLN A 487 30.12 -34.61 -11.04
N ASP A 488 29.25 -35.21 -11.83
CA ASP A 488 28.62 -36.49 -11.48
C ASP A 488 29.64 -37.65 -11.50
N GLN A 489 29.18 -38.84 -11.13
CA GLN A 489 29.97 -40.08 -11.17
C GLN A 489 30.46 -40.49 -12.58
N TYR A 490 29.93 -39.87 -13.64
CA TYR A 490 30.35 -40.11 -15.01
C TYR A 490 31.35 -39.05 -15.49
N GLY A 491 31.54 -37.96 -14.74
CA GLY A 491 32.38 -36.81 -15.10
C GLY A 491 31.63 -35.70 -15.85
N ASN A 492 30.29 -35.75 -15.94
CA ASN A 492 29.51 -34.66 -16.53
C ASN A 492 29.33 -33.53 -15.51
N ASN A 493 29.35 -32.29 -15.97
CA ASN A 493 28.91 -31.13 -15.21
C ASN A 493 27.75 -30.38 -15.89
N ALA A 494 27.36 -29.23 -15.33
CA ALA A 494 26.29 -28.38 -15.87
C ALA A 494 26.54 -27.98 -17.32
N LEU A 495 27.78 -27.60 -17.66
CA LEU A 495 28.17 -27.18 -19.01
C LEU A 495 28.09 -28.33 -20.03
N ASN A 496 28.46 -29.55 -19.63
CA ASN A 496 28.30 -30.75 -20.47
C ASN A 496 26.83 -31.05 -20.78
N LEU A 497 25.96 -30.93 -19.78
CA LEU A 497 24.53 -31.23 -19.91
C LEU A 497 23.76 -30.14 -20.66
N ALA A 498 24.16 -28.88 -20.50
CA ALA A 498 23.56 -27.75 -21.23
C ALA A 498 23.67 -27.93 -22.75
N ILE A 499 24.81 -28.40 -23.27
CA ILE A 499 24.97 -28.69 -24.71
C ILE A 499 23.96 -29.73 -25.21
N ASP A 500 23.64 -30.73 -24.39
CA ASP A 500 22.72 -31.79 -24.80
C ASP A 500 21.24 -31.33 -24.75
N ASN A 501 20.96 -30.14 -24.20
CA ASN A 501 19.64 -29.49 -24.21
C ASN A 501 19.37 -28.73 -25.51
N LYS A 502 18.82 -29.45 -26.50
CA LYS A 502 18.58 -28.97 -27.87
C LYS A 502 17.79 -27.66 -28.00
N TRP A 503 17.00 -27.28 -26.99
CA TRP A 503 16.09 -26.14 -27.06
C TRP A 503 16.67 -24.85 -26.48
N HIS A 504 17.63 -24.95 -25.57
CA HIS A 504 18.05 -23.83 -24.73
C HIS A 504 19.57 -23.73 -24.54
N TYR A 505 20.36 -24.60 -25.18
CA TYR A 505 21.81 -24.60 -25.00
C TYR A 505 22.46 -23.26 -25.39
N LYS A 506 21.90 -22.55 -26.39
CA LYS A 506 22.46 -21.29 -26.91
C LYS A 506 22.43 -20.18 -25.88
N GLU A 507 21.39 -20.14 -25.06
CA GLU A 507 21.24 -19.16 -23.98
C GLU A 507 21.86 -19.66 -22.66
N MET A 508 21.91 -20.98 -22.43
CA MET A 508 22.48 -21.54 -21.20
C MET A 508 24.01 -21.49 -21.16
N ILE A 509 24.68 -21.77 -22.27
CA ILE A 509 26.15 -21.84 -22.31
C ILE A 509 26.80 -20.51 -21.92
N PRO A 510 26.39 -19.34 -22.47
CA PRO A 510 26.96 -18.05 -22.06
C PRO A 510 26.86 -17.83 -20.56
N LEU A 511 25.69 -18.10 -19.97
CA LEU A 511 25.45 -17.93 -18.53
C LEU A 511 26.40 -18.79 -17.69
N LEU A 512 26.65 -20.04 -18.12
CA LEU A 512 27.52 -20.96 -17.40
C LEU A 512 28.99 -20.55 -17.51
N LEU A 513 29.45 -20.13 -18.70
CA LEU A 513 30.81 -19.65 -18.91
C LEU A 513 31.08 -18.34 -18.14
N GLU A 514 30.14 -17.39 -18.19
CA GLU A 514 30.18 -16.15 -17.42
C GLU A 514 30.20 -16.41 -15.90
N ALA A 515 29.53 -17.48 -15.44
CA ALA A 515 29.56 -17.93 -14.05
C ALA A 515 30.84 -18.71 -13.67
N GLY A 516 31.80 -18.88 -14.58
CA GLY A 516 33.08 -19.53 -14.31
C GLY A 516 33.09 -21.05 -14.48
N ALA A 517 32.18 -21.61 -15.28
CA ALA A 517 32.28 -23.01 -15.69
C ALA A 517 33.57 -23.27 -16.47
N ASP A 518 34.29 -24.34 -16.16
CA ASP A 518 35.53 -24.71 -16.84
C ASP A 518 35.23 -25.08 -18.31
N PRO A 519 35.70 -24.31 -19.30
CA PRO A 519 35.42 -24.59 -20.72
C PRO A 519 36.11 -25.87 -21.21
N ASN A 520 37.12 -26.35 -20.49
CA ASN A 520 37.87 -27.58 -20.78
C ASN A 520 37.26 -28.84 -20.14
N SER A 521 36.07 -28.69 -19.54
CA SER A 521 35.32 -29.79 -18.93
C SER A 521 35.18 -30.97 -19.88
N LYS A 522 35.66 -32.12 -19.43
CA LYS A 522 35.61 -33.37 -20.21
C LYS A 522 34.22 -33.96 -20.05
N ALA A 523 33.49 -34.15 -21.15
CA ALA A 523 32.22 -34.86 -21.11
C ALA A 523 32.44 -36.29 -20.61
N GLY A 524 31.62 -36.67 -19.64
CA GLY A 524 31.66 -37.98 -19.02
C GLY A 524 31.28 -39.09 -19.99
N ALA A 525 31.90 -40.26 -19.82
CA ALA A 525 31.52 -41.46 -20.57
C ALA A 525 30.11 -41.88 -20.12
N GLY A 526 29.12 -41.75 -21.00
CA GLY A 526 27.80 -42.36 -20.77
C GLY A 526 27.92 -43.87 -20.50
N ARG A 527 26.85 -44.48 -19.95
CA ARG A 527 26.76 -45.89 -19.50
C ARG A 527 27.25 -46.98 -20.48
N THR A 528 27.51 -46.65 -21.75
CA THR A 528 27.85 -47.65 -22.79
C THR A 528 29.08 -47.35 -23.67
N ALA A 529 29.84 -46.26 -23.50
CA ALA A 529 31.13 -46.11 -24.21
C ALA A 529 32.01 -44.96 -23.69
N GLN A 530 33.34 -45.21 -23.68
CA GLN A 530 34.42 -44.25 -23.36
C GLN A 530 34.55 -43.08 -24.37
N LYS A 531 33.53 -42.23 -24.51
CA LYS A 531 33.65 -40.97 -25.26
C LYS A 531 34.04 -39.85 -24.30
N VAL A 532 35.35 -39.65 -24.12
CA VAL A 532 35.86 -38.41 -23.56
C VAL A 532 35.97 -37.41 -24.72
N SER A 533 35.11 -36.40 -24.72
CA SER A 533 35.15 -35.26 -25.65
C SER A 533 34.99 -33.98 -24.84
N THR A 534 35.73 -32.92 -25.17
CA THR A 534 35.47 -31.61 -24.56
C THR A 534 34.13 -31.05 -24.99
N VAL A 535 33.60 -30.13 -24.20
CA VAL A 535 32.42 -29.34 -24.56
C VAL A 535 32.67 -28.60 -25.89
N LEU A 536 33.86 -28.01 -26.08
CA LEU A 536 34.29 -27.40 -27.34
C LEU A 536 34.14 -28.36 -28.54
N SER A 537 34.62 -29.60 -28.44
CA SER A 537 34.51 -30.56 -29.54
C SER A 537 33.05 -30.94 -29.87
N LYS A 538 32.17 -30.98 -28.87
CA LYS A 538 30.73 -31.22 -29.08
C LYS A 538 30.08 -30.04 -29.82
N ILE A 539 30.30 -28.79 -29.36
CA ILE A 539 29.72 -27.61 -30.02
C ILE A 539 30.28 -27.42 -31.43
N THR A 540 31.56 -27.72 -31.67
CA THR A 540 32.16 -27.76 -33.02
C THR A 540 31.42 -28.73 -33.93
N SER A 541 31.12 -29.93 -33.44
CA SER A 541 30.36 -30.92 -34.23
C SER A 541 28.94 -30.46 -34.55
N LEU A 542 28.28 -29.73 -33.64
CA LEU A 542 26.95 -29.14 -33.87
C LEU A 542 27.02 -28.02 -34.91
N ALA A 543 27.94 -27.07 -34.73
CA ALA A 543 28.17 -25.95 -35.66
C ALA A 543 28.45 -26.44 -37.08
N LEU A 544 29.25 -27.50 -37.23
CA LEU A 544 29.57 -28.07 -38.55
C LEU A 544 28.38 -28.74 -39.26
N ASN A 545 27.36 -29.15 -38.51
CA ASN A 545 26.14 -29.74 -39.08
C ASN A 545 25.08 -28.67 -39.36
N ASN A 546 24.91 -27.71 -38.46
CA ASN A 546 23.84 -26.71 -38.53
C ASN A 546 24.26 -25.44 -39.27
N LYS A 547 25.55 -25.09 -39.23
CA LYS A 547 26.16 -23.89 -39.82
C LYS A 547 25.46 -22.59 -39.42
N SER A 548 25.07 -22.44 -38.14
CA SER A 548 24.42 -21.22 -37.64
C SER A 548 25.41 -20.26 -36.98
N GLU A 549 25.26 -18.96 -37.26
CA GLU A 549 26.09 -17.88 -36.68
C GLU A 549 26.23 -17.96 -35.16
N GLU A 550 25.14 -18.27 -34.48
CA GLU A 550 25.06 -18.39 -33.03
C GLU A 550 26.00 -19.48 -32.49
N GLU A 551 26.16 -20.61 -33.21
CA GLU A 551 27.09 -21.67 -32.80
C GLU A 551 28.55 -21.28 -33.01
N TYR A 552 28.87 -20.53 -34.08
CA TYR A 552 30.22 -19.96 -34.25
C TYR A 552 30.54 -18.97 -33.12
N GLN A 553 29.59 -18.11 -32.74
CA GLN A 553 29.76 -17.19 -31.61
C GLN A 553 29.95 -17.92 -30.29
N ILE A 554 29.24 -19.03 -30.06
CA ILE A 554 29.44 -19.87 -28.88
C ILE A 554 30.86 -20.48 -28.90
N ILE A 555 31.34 -20.98 -30.04
CA ILE A 555 32.71 -21.50 -30.16
C ILE A 555 33.76 -20.43 -29.85
N GLU A 556 33.60 -19.23 -30.40
CA GLU A 556 34.45 -18.07 -30.11
C GLU A 556 34.42 -17.72 -28.61
N MET A 557 33.24 -17.79 -27.97
CA MET A 557 33.09 -17.58 -26.54
C MET A 557 33.80 -18.66 -25.70
N PHE A 558 33.74 -19.92 -26.11
CA PHE A 558 34.53 -20.98 -25.46
C PHE A 558 36.03 -20.66 -25.50
N LEU A 559 36.54 -20.31 -26.69
CA LEU A 559 37.95 -20.00 -26.90
C LEU A 559 38.37 -18.75 -26.09
N SER A 560 37.53 -17.71 -26.04
CA SER A 560 37.79 -16.50 -25.25
C SER A 560 37.79 -16.73 -23.73
N HIS A 561 37.07 -17.76 -23.26
CA HIS A 561 37.09 -18.19 -21.86
C HIS A 561 38.22 -19.20 -21.55
N GLY A 562 39.11 -19.49 -22.52
CA GLY A 562 40.27 -20.35 -22.32
C GLY A 562 40.04 -21.82 -22.63
N ALA A 563 39.07 -22.17 -23.48
CA ALA A 563 38.98 -23.51 -24.05
C ALA A 563 40.24 -23.82 -24.87
N ASP A 564 40.86 -24.97 -24.61
CA ASP A 564 42.01 -25.47 -25.35
C ASP A 564 41.55 -26.18 -26.64
N PRO A 565 41.81 -25.60 -27.84
CA PRO A 565 41.42 -26.20 -29.11
C PRO A 565 42.27 -27.42 -29.50
N ASN A 566 43.28 -27.77 -28.71
CA ASN A 566 44.17 -28.90 -28.96
C ASN A 566 43.71 -30.20 -28.27
N ILE A 567 42.66 -30.15 -27.45
CA ILE A 567 42.13 -31.34 -26.80
C ILE A 567 41.36 -32.21 -27.82
N ALA A 568 41.97 -33.33 -28.18
CA ALA A 568 41.41 -34.27 -29.14
C ALA A 568 40.28 -35.15 -28.58
N HIS A 569 39.31 -35.49 -29.44
CA HIS A 569 38.28 -36.48 -29.14
C HIS A 569 38.90 -37.88 -28.98
N LYS A 570 38.74 -38.52 -27.80
CA LYS A 570 39.46 -39.75 -27.44
C LYS A 570 39.32 -40.92 -28.44
N THR A 571 38.15 -41.12 -29.04
CA THR A 571 37.95 -42.28 -29.95
C THR A 571 38.47 -42.05 -31.37
N ALA A 572 38.63 -40.80 -31.79
CA ALA A 572 39.00 -40.45 -33.17
C ALA A 572 40.38 -39.78 -33.27
N GLY A 573 40.91 -39.28 -32.15
CA GLY A 573 42.11 -38.46 -32.11
C GLY A 573 41.92 -37.10 -32.78
N THR A 574 40.68 -36.72 -33.10
CA THR A 574 40.42 -35.51 -33.87
C THR A 574 40.30 -34.29 -32.96
N THR A 575 41.10 -33.26 -33.23
CA THR A 575 40.96 -31.93 -32.63
C THR A 575 39.79 -31.17 -33.28
N PRO A 576 39.22 -30.15 -32.62
CA PRO A 576 38.31 -29.18 -33.22
C PRO A 576 38.76 -28.67 -34.60
N LEU A 577 40.05 -28.34 -34.77
CA LEU A 577 40.62 -27.94 -36.05
C LEU A 577 40.49 -29.04 -37.11
N ILE A 578 40.87 -30.28 -36.79
CA ILE A 578 40.72 -31.42 -37.71
C ILE A 578 39.24 -31.64 -38.09
N GLN A 579 38.30 -31.47 -37.15
CA GLN A 579 36.86 -31.56 -37.44
C GLN A 579 36.42 -30.51 -38.46
N ALA A 580 36.86 -29.26 -38.31
CA ALA A 580 36.56 -28.17 -39.25
C ALA A 580 37.10 -28.47 -40.66
N VAL A 581 38.34 -28.98 -40.74
CA VAL A 581 38.99 -29.35 -42.01
C VAL A 581 38.25 -30.49 -42.72
N PHE A 582 37.77 -31.51 -41.97
CA PHE A 582 37.00 -32.62 -42.57
C PHE A 582 35.75 -32.15 -43.34
N LYS A 583 35.19 -31.01 -42.94
CA LYS A 583 33.96 -30.42 -43.47
C LYS A 583 34.22 -29.21 -44.38
N ALA A 584 35.48 -28.86 -44.63
CA ALA A 584 35.90 -27.68 -45.37
C ALA A 584 35.31 -26.37 -44.79
N ASP A 585 35.17 -26.28 -43.47
CA ASP A 585 34.66 -25.08 -42.82
C ASP A 585 35.80 -24.06 -42.61
N VAL A 586 36.04 -23.25 -43.63
CA VAL A 586 37.11 -22.23 -43.66
C VAL A 586 37.02 -21.28 -42.47
N ARG A 587 35.81 -20.94 -42.02
CA ARG A 587 35.62 -20.01 -40.89
C ARG A 587 36.08 -20.62 -39.58
N LEU A 588 35.66 -21.85 -39.26
CA LEU A 588 36.16 -22.53 -38.06
C LEU A 588 37.65 -22.83 -38.14
N VAL A 589 38.18 -23.14 -39.34
CA VAL A 589 39.63 -23.30 -39.51
C VAL A 589 40.37 -22.02 -39.11
N LYS A 590 39.95 -20.85 -39.63
CA LYS A 590 40.54 -19.55 -39.23
C LYS A 590 40.42 -19.30 -37.74
N LEU A 591 39.20 -19.43 -37.20
CA LEU A 591 38.93 -19.17 -35.79
C LEU A 591 39.78 -20.04 -34.86
N PHE A 592 39.95 -21.33 -35.15
CA PHE A 592 40.79 -22.20 -34.33
C PHE A 592 42.28 -21.83 -34.43
N LEU A 593 42.78 -21.49 -35.62
CA LEU A 593 44.18 -21.06 -35.80
C LEU A 593 44.46 -19.72 -35.10
N GLU A 594 43.50 -18.78 -35.12
CA GLU A 594 43.58 -17.52 -34.39
C GLU A 594 43.65 -17.70 -32.87
N HIS A 595 43.21 -18.86 -32.36
CA HIS A 595 43.25 -19.24 -30.94
C HIS A 595 44.25 -20.37 -30.66
N ASP A 596 45.39 -20.39 -31.36
CA ASP A 596 46.53 -21.28 -31.09
C ASP A 596 46.23 -22.80 -31.22
N ALA A 597 45.32 -23.18 -32.13
CA ALA A 597 45.17 -24.58 -32.51
C ALA A 597 46.41 -25.06 -33.30
N ASP A 598 47.03 -26.13 -32.84
CA ASP A 598 48.19 -26.76 -33.44
C ASP A 598 47.78 -27.59 -34.69
N PRO A 599 48.15 -27.15 -35.91
CA PRO A 599 47.80 -27.84 -37.15
C PRO A 599 48.57 -29.15 -37.37
N ASP A 600 49.65 -29.39 -36.63
CA ASP A 600 50.53 -30.57 -36.74
C ASP A 600 50.06 -31.75 -35.88
N LEU A 601 49.05 -31.55 -35.02
CA LEU A 601 48.43 -32.64 -34.27
C LEU A 601 47.82 -33.68 -35.23
N LYS A 602 48.01 -34.95 -34.86
CA LYS A 602 47.60 -36.09 -35.69
C LYS A 602 46.37 -36.78 -35.13
N ASP A 603 45.45 -37.13 -36.02
CA ASP A 603 44.34 -38.02 -35.67
C ASP A 603 44.82 -39.46 -35.39
N ASN A 604 43.90 -40.34 -34.99
CA ASN A 604 44.23 -41.76 -34.71
C ASN A 604 44.69 -42.54 -35.96
N GLN A 605 44.62 -41.95 -37.16
CA GLN A 605 45.14 -42.50 -38.42
C GLN A 605 46.49 -41.90 -38.80
N GLY A 606 47.08 -41.05 -37.94
CA GLY A 606 48.37 -40.42 -38.17
C GLY A 606 48.34 -39.22 -39.12
N ARG A 607 47.15 -38.66 -39.42
CA ARG A 607 46.98 -37.55 -40.37
C ARG A 607 46.89 -36.21 -39.66
N THR A 608 47.59 -35.22 -40.20
CA THR A 608 47.45 -33.80 -39.82
C THR A 608 46.22 -33.16 -40.48
N ALA A 609 45.88 -31.94 -40.06
CA ALA A 609 44.90 -31.10 -40.75
C ALA A 609 45.27 -30.92 -42.24
N LEU A 610 46.55 -30.65 -42.54
CA LEU A 610 47.04 -30.43 -43.90
C LEU A 610 46.93 -31.69 -44.78
N ASP A 611 47.20 -32.87 -44.23
CA ASP A 611 47.06 -34.15 -44.96
C ASP A 611 45.62 -34.39 -45.42
N ILE A 612 44.64 -34.07 -44.55
CA ILE A 612 43.22 -34.22 -44.85
C ILE A 612 42.79 -33.21 -45.93
N ALA A 613 43.22 -31.95 -45.81
CA ALA A 613 42.89 -30.89 -46.78
C ALA A 613 43.45 -31.21 -48.18
N LYS A 614 44.71 -31.68 -48.27
CA LYS A 614 45.35 -32.12 -49.53
C LYS A 614 44.64 -33.32 -50.14
N LYS A 615 44.34 -34.36 -49.34
CA LYS A 615 43.64 -35.56 -49.83
C LYS A 615 42.26 -35.25 -50.40
N LYS A 616 41.57 -34.24 -49.86
CA LYS A 616 40.22 -33.83 -50.28
C LYS A 616 40.21 -32.67 -51.29
N ASN A 617 41.38 -32.12 -51.63
CA ASN A 617 41.57 -31.00 -52.56
C ASN A 617 40.84 -29.71 -52.13
N TYR A 618 40.94 -29.35 -50.84
CA TYR A 618 40.35 -28.12 -50.28
C TYR A 618 41.36 -26.96 -50.32
N GLN A 619 41.53 -26.32 -51.48
CA GLN A 619 42.60 -25.32 -51.71
C GLN A 619 42.63 -24.19 -50.69
N GLU A 620 41.49 -23.55 -50.40
CA GLU A 620 41.42 -22.46 -49.43
C GLU A 620 41.84 -22.88 -48.01
N VAL A 621 41.53 -24.12 -47.62
CA VAL A 621 41.96 -24.67 -46.32
C VAL A 621 43.45 -25.05 -46.34
N ILE A 622 43.98 -25.50 -47.48
CA ILE A 622 45.42 -25.76 -47.65
C ILE A 622 46.19 -24.45 -47.45
N ASP A 623 45.74 -23.37 -48.09
CA ASP A 623 46.39 -22.05 -48.03
C ASP A 623 46.40 -21.47 -46.61
N LEU A 624 45.41 -21.80 -45.76
CA LEU A 624 45.36 -21.40 -44.35
C LEU A 624 46.27 -22.20 -43.42
N LEU A 625 46.64 -23.43 -43.81
CA LEU A 625 47.41 -24.37 -42.99
C LEU A 625 48.91 -24.37 -43.36
N GLN A 626 49.34 -23.53 -44.30
CA GLN A 626 50.72 -23.36 -44.75
C GLN A 626 51.25 -22.00 -44.31
#